data_AF-A0A8J5JVG3-F1
#
_entry.id   AF-A0A8J5JVG3-F1
#
_cell.length_a   1.000
_cell.length_b   1.000
_cell.length_c   1.000
_cell.angle_alpha   90.00
_cell.angle_beta   90.00
_cell.angle_gamma   90.00
#
_symmetry.space_group_name_H-M   'P 1'
#
loop_
_entity.id
_entity.type
_entity.pdbx_description
1 polymer ?
#
loop_
_entity_poly.entity_id
_entity_poly.type
_entity_poly.pdbx_seq_one_letter_code
_entity_poly.pdbx_strand_id
1 'polypeptide(L)'
;MVTVGKSEVSCTLDERLPSTPTIDLSSNTIDVDNEWNNLRLSIYEVAKDILGTTRPRHRDWLGENADGIYNLLATKNKANDALLSNPQSTALRANWCSLRAEAEGTLRNMENEWW
;
A
#
# COMPACT_ATOMS: atom_id res chain seq x y z
N MET A 1 -13.48 12.27 2.08
CA MET A 1 -13.53 10.99 1.35
C MET A 1 -14.92 10.90 0.74
N VAL A 2 -15.06 11.29 -0.53
CA VAL A 2 -16.36 11.32 -1.22
C VAL A 2 -16.71 9.88 -1.57
N THR A 3 -17.67 9.30 -0.87
CA THR A 3 -18.26 8.01 -1.27
C THR A 3 -19.15 8.29 -2.47
N VAL A 4 -18.57 8.26 -3.67
CA VAL A 4 -19.36 8.30 -4.92
C VAL A 4 -20.23 7.04 -4.91
N GLY A 5 -21.54 7.23 -4.98
CA GLY A 5 -22.49 6.12 -4.93
C GLY A 5 -22.31 5.22 -6.15
N LYS A 6 -22.50 3.90 -5.99
CA LYS A 6 -22.40 2.93 -7.08
C LYS A 6 -23.22 3.32 -8.33
N SER A 7 -24.36 3.97 -8.14
CA SER A 7 -25.23 4.48 -9.21
C SER A 7 -24.62 5.65 -9.98
N GLU A 8 -23.85 6.51 -9.32
CA GLU A 8 -23.21 7.68 -9.92
C GLU A 8 -21.97 7.27 -10.73
N VAL A 9 -21.21 6.29 -10.24
CA VAL A 9 -20.14 5.63 -11.01
C VAL A 9 -20.72 4.93 -12.26
N SER A 10 -21.88 4.30 -12.15
CA SER A 10 -22.54 3.62 -13.27
C SER A 10 -22.93 4.60 -14.39
N CYS A 11 -23.62 5.71 -14.05
CA CYS A 11 -24.04 6.69 -15.06
C CYS A 11 -22.85 7.38 -15.74
N THR A 12 -21.78 7.66 -15.00
CA THR A 12 -20.59 8.32 -15.55
C THR A 12 -19.79 7.40 -16.47
N LEU A 13 -19.75 6.09 -16.19
CA LEU A 13 -19.19 5.08 -17.11
C LEU A 13 -19.97 5.02 -18.42
N ASP A 14 -21.29 4.99 -18.36
CA ASP A 14 -22.16 4.91 -19.53
C ASP A 14 -22.02 6.15 -20.43
N GLU A 15 -21.78 7.35 -19.86
CA GLU A 15 -21.57 8.58 -20.63
C GLU A 15 -20.15 8.71 -21.23
N ARG A 16 -19.13 8.10 -20.60
CA ARG A 16 -17.71 8.33 -20.93
C ARG A 16 -17.09 7.24 -21.79
N LEU A 17 -17.70 6.06 -21.84
CA LEU A 17 -17.29 5.03 -22.78
C LEU A 17 -17.64 5.49 -24.21
N PRO A 18 -16.69 5.45 -25.16
CA PRO A 18 -17.03 5.67 -26.55
C PRO A 18 -18.05 4.62 -26.96
N SER A 19 -19.10 5.04 -27.69
CA SER A 19 -20.07 4.14 -28.29
C SER A 19 -19.33 2.98 -28.95
N THR A 20 -19.73 1.75 -28.62
CA THR A 20 -19.03 0.53 -29.02
C THR A 20 -18.57 0.63 -30.48
N PRO A 21 -17.27 0.49 -30.78
CA PRO A 21 -16.80 0.53 -32.15
C PRO A 21 -17.56 -0.55 -32.92
N THR A 22 -18.24 -0.15 -33.99
CA THR A 22 -18.90 -1.10 -34.89
C THR A 22 -17.80 -1.79 -35.67
N ILE A 23 -17.36 -2.96 -35.19
CA ILE A 23 -16.33 -3.76 -35.85
C ILE A 23 -16.95 -4.33 -37.13
N ASP A 24 -16.61 -3.74 -38.27
CA ASP A 24 -17.00 -4.28 -39.57
C ASP A 24 -16.12 -5.48 -39.94
N LEU A 25 -16.53 -6.66 -39.46
CA LEU A 25 -15.87 -7.95 -39.73
C LEU A 25 -15.78 -8.32 -41.22
N SER A 26 -16.34 -7.51 -42.14
CA SER A 26 -16.28 -7.74 -43.58
C SER A 26 -14.97 -7.30 -44.23
N SER A 27 -14.13 -6.51 -43.55
CA SER A 27 -12.82 -6.12 -44.08
C SER A 27 -11.71 -7.08 -43.64
N ASN A 28 -11.05 -7.71 -44.61
CA ASN A 28 -10.00 -8.72 -44.43
C ASN A 28 -8.65 -8.14 -43.92
N THR A 29 -8.71 -6.98 -43.25
CA THR A 29 -7.57 -6.15 -42.83
C THR A 29 -7.63 -5.76 -41.35
N ILE A 30 -8.66 -6.19 -40.61
CA ILE A 30 -8.80 -5.84 -39.19
C ILE A 30 -7.92 -6.78 -38.37
N ASP A 31 -6.92 -6.19 -37.73
CA ASP A 31 -6.16 -6.82 -36.65
C ASP A 31 -7.04 -6.83 -35.39
N VAL A 32 -7.74 -7.95 -35.21
CA VAL A 32 -8.68 -8.17 -34.10
C VAL A 32 -7.98 -8.03 -32.74
N ASP A 33 -6.72 -8.44 -32.62
CA ASP A 33 -5.96 -8.34 -31.39
C ASP A 33 -5.66 -6.88 -31.04
N ASN A 34 -5.35 -6.06 -32.06
CA ASN A 34 -5.14 -4.63 -31.87
C ASN A 34 -6.43 -3.92 -31.42
N GLU A 35 -7.57 -4.22 -32.05
CA GLU A 35 -8.87 -3.63 -31.67
C GLU A 35 -9.31 -4.06 -30.27
N TRP A 36 -9.12 -5.33 -29.91
CA TRP A 36 -9.40 -5.82 -28.57
C TRP A 36 -8.51 -5.14 -27.50
N ASN A 37 -7.23 -4.94 -27.81
CA ASN A 37 -6.32 -4.20 -26.95
C ASN A 37 -6.74 -2.74 -26.78
N ASN A 38 -7.16 -2.07 -27.85
CA ASN A 38 -7.64 -0.70 -27.82
C ASN A 38 -8.89 -0.54 -26.96
N LEU A 39 -9.87 -1.46 -27.11
CA LEU A 39 -11.06 -1.49 -26.27
C LEU A 39 -10.70 -1.67 -24.80
N ARG A 40 -9.82 -2.63 -24.49
CA ARG A 40 -9.37 -2.90 -23.12
C ARG A 40 -8.71 -1.69 -22.48
N LEU A 41 -7.83 -1.01 -23.22
CA LEU A 41 -7.14 0.20 -22.76
C LEU A 41 -8.12 1.35 -22.52
N SER A 42 -9.08 1.55 -23.41
CA SER A 42 -10.11 2.58 -23.25
C SER A 42 -10.95 2.36 -21.99
N ILE A 43 -11.44 1.13 -21.77
CA ILE A 43 -12.19 0.77 -20.57
C ILE A 43 -11.33 1.00 -19.31
N TYR A 44 -10.07 0.59 -19.35
CA TYR A 44 -9.16 0.74 -18.22
C TYR A 44 -8.91 2.20 -17.85
N GLU A 45 -8.61 3.08 -18.82
CA GLU A 45 -8.34 4.49 -18.54
C GLU A 45 -9.60 5.23 -18.06
N VAL A 46 -10.79 4.93 -18.62
CA VAL A 46 -12.06 5.52 -18.13
C VAL A 46 -12.36 5.06 -16.70
N ALA A 47 -12.22 3.77 -16.42
CA ALA A 47 -12.43 3.25 -15.08
C ALA A 47 -11.43 3.86 -14.08
N LYS A 48 -10.18 4.05 -14.50
CA LYS A 48 -9.12 4.67 -13.70
C LYS A 48 -9.34 6.16 -13.46
N ASP A 49 -9.90 6.89 -14.42
CA ASP A 49 -10.27 8.30 -14.27
C ASP A 49 -11.43 8.48 -13.28
N ILE A 50 -12.49 7.68 -13.43
CA ILE A 50 -13.69 7.75 -12.58
C ILE A 50 -13.41 7.28 -11.15
N LEU A 51 -12.71 6.15 -11.00
CA LEU A 51 -12.43 5.56 -9.68
C LEU A 51 -11.19 6.18 -9.02
N GLY A 52 -10.35 6.87 -9.78
CA GLY A 52 -9.01 7.27 -9.38
C GLY A 52 -8.06 6.08 -9.24
N THR A 53 -6.75 6.32 -9.32
CA THR A 53 -5.76 5.34 -8.86
C THR A 53 -5.72 5.37 -7.34
N THR A 54 -6.46 4.47 -6.69
CA THR A 54 -6.20 4.18 -5.28
C THR A 54 -4.84 3.50 -5.24
N ARG A 55 -3.78 4.23 -4.82
CA ARG A 55 -2.50 3.59 -4.49
C ARG A 55 -2.84 2.43 -3.57
N PRO A 56 -2.42 1.19 -3.88
CA PRO A 56 -2.51 0.14 -2.89
C PRO A 56 -1.78 0.69 -1.66
N ARG A 57 -2.50 0.93 -0.55
CA ARG A 57 -1.82 0.96 0.74
C ARG A 57 -1.09 -0.37 0.79
N HIS A 58 0.24 -0.34 0.94
CA HIS A 58 0.98 -1.57 1.09
C HIS A 58 0.28 -2.38 2.17
N ARG A 59 -0.01 -3.65 1.88
CA ARG A 59 -0.86 -4.50 2.74
C ARG A 59 -0.18 -4.82 4.09
N ASP A 60 0.96 -4.20 4.36
CA ASP A 60 1.78 -4.41 5.53
C ASP A 60 2.44 -3.08 5.91
N TRP A 61 1.94 -2.47 7.00
CA TRP A 61 2.54 -1.28 7.60
C TRP A 61 4.00 -1.51 7.99
N LEU A 62 4.41 -2.78 8.18
CA LEU A 62 5.79 -3.15 8.45
C LEU A 62 6.72 -2.79 7.29
N GLY A 63 6.25 -2.86 6.04
CA GLY A 63 7.06 -2.54 4.87
C GLY A 63 7.46 -1.06 4.82
N GLU A 64 6.51 -0.17 5.13
CA GLU A 64 6.73 1.28 5.15
C GLU A 64 7.58 1.71 6.37
N ASN A 65 7.56 0.93 7.46
CA ASN A 65 8.25 1.24 8.70
C ASN A 65 9.54 0.42 8.92
N ALA A 66 9.93 -0.43 7.97
CA ALA A 66 10.98 -1.44 8.14
C ALA A 66 12.30 -0.85 8.68
N ASP A 67 12.79 0.24 8.10
CA ASP A 67 14.03 0.88 8.53
C ASP A 67 13.96 1.41 9.97
N GLY A 68 12.81 1.97 10.35
CA GLY A 68 12.55 2.42 11.72
C GLY A 68 12.55 1.26 12.71
N ILE A 69 11.90 0.16 12.34
CA ILE A 69 11.85 -1.08 13.13
C ILE A 69 13.26 -1.68 13.30
N TYR A 70 14.05 -1.72 12.23
CA TYR A 70 15.43 -2.22 12.30
C TYR A 70 16.30 -1.38 13.25
N ASN A 71 16.18 -0.05 13.21
CA ASN A 71 16.92 0.84 14.11
C ASN A 71 16.53 0.66 15.59
N LEU A 72 15.22 0.53 15.88
CA LEU A 72 14.72 0.27 17.23
C LEU A 72 15.25 -1.07 17.77
N LEU A 73 15.20 -2.12 16.94
CA LEU A 73 15.71 -3.44 17.29
C LEU A 73 17.23 -3.43 17.48
N ALA A 74 17.99 -2.75 16.61
CA ALA A 74 19.44 -2.65 16.74
C ALA A 74 19.85 -1.99 18.06
N THR A 75 19.18 -0.90 18.44
CA THR A 75 19.45 -0.18 19.69
C THR A 75 19.13 -1.03 20.92
N LYS A 76 17.95 -1.68 20.92
CA LYS A 76 17.53 -2.60 21.98
C LYS A 76 18.49 -3.79 22.11
N ASN A 77 18.87 -4.40 20.99
CA ASN A 77 19.74 -5.59 20.98
C ASN A 77 21.14 -5.23 21.48
N LYS A 78 21.71 -4.10 21.06
CA LYS A 78 23.00 -3.61 21.57
C LYS A 78 22.98 -3.42 23.09
N ALA A 79 21.89 -2.88 23.63
CA ALA A 79 21.73 -2.73 25.08
C ALA A 79 21.58 -4.10 25.79
N ASN A 80 20.92 -5.06 25.14
CA ASN A 80 20.81 -6.43 25.65
C ASN A 80 22.18 -7.11 25.69
N ASP A 81 22.98 -7.00 24.63
CA ASP A 81 24.31 -7.59 24.56
C ASP A 81 25.25 -7.00 25.63
N ALA A 82 25.14 -5.70 25.88
CA ALA A 82 25.85 -5.05 26.98
C ALA A 82 25.42 -5.60 28.35
N LEU A 83 24.12 -5.78 28.58
CA LEU A 83 23.61 -6.39 29.81
C LEU A 83 24.03 -7.86 29.97
N LEU A 84 24.02 -8.65 28.89
CA LEU A 84 24.50 -10.04 28.91
C LEU A 84 25.99 -10.13 29.24
N SER A 85 26.78 -9.13 28.81
CA SER A 85 28.21 -9.03 29.13
C SER A 85 28.46 -8.68 30.61
N ASN A 86 27.54 -7.98 31.27
CA ASN A 86 27.62 -7.68 32.69
C ASN A 86 26.23 -7.71 33.38
N PRO A 87 25.74 -8.90 33.75
CA PRO A 87 24.37 -9.08 34.24
C PRO A 87 24.08 -8.41 35.60
N GLN A 88 25.11 -8.14 36.40
CA GLN A 88 24.97 -7.54 37.73
C GLN A 88 24.86 -6.01 37.68
N SER A 89 25.09 -5.39 36.51
CA SER A 89 25.00 -3.95 36.36
C SER A 89 23.54 -3.48 36.35
N THR A 90 23.15 -2.81 37.42
CA THR A 90 21.82 -2.20 37.56
C THR A 90 21.59 -1.10 36.53
N ALA A 91 22.63 -0.36 36.15
CA ALA A 91 22.58 0.68 35.13
C ALA A 91 22.30 0.12 33.73
N LEU A 92 22.99 -0.97 33.35
CA LEU A 92 22.75 -1.64 32.06
C LEU A 92 21.36 -2.25 32.00
N ARG A 93 20.89 -2.80 33.12
CA ARG A 93 19.52 -3.32 33.24
C ARG A 93 18.47 -2.22 33.07
N ALA A 94 18.66 -1.08 33.73
CA ALA A 94 17.76 0.07 33.59
C ALA A 94 17.75 0.60 32.14
N ASN A 95 18.92 0.71 31.52
CA ASN A 95 19.05 1.15 30.13
C ASN A 95 18.33 0.20 29.15
N TRP A 96 18.54 -1.12 29.29
CA TRP A 96 17.85 -2.11 28.47
C TRP A 96 16.33 -2.08 28.65
N CYS A 97 15.85 -1.97 29.90
CA CYS A 97 14.41 -1.85 30.18
C CYS A 97 13.80 -0.61 29.52
N SER A 98 14.50 0.53 29.58
CA SER A 98 14.05 1.79 28.95
C SER A 98 13.95 1.66 27.42
N LEU A 99 15.02 1.17 26.77
CA LEU A 99 15.06 1.01 25.32
C LEU A 99 14.07 -0.04 24.81
N ARG A 100 13.82 -1.08 25.62
CA ARG A 100 12.78 -2.07 25.33
C ARG A 100 11.40 -1.42 25.37
N ALA A 101 11.09 -0.64 26.40
CA ALA A 101 9.80 0.04 26.54
C ALA A 101 9.57 1.06 25.42
N GLU A 102 10.61 1.81 25.04
CA GLU A 102 10.59 2.72 23.90
C GLU A 102 10.30 1.97 22.59
N ALA A 103 11.01 0.88 22.32
CA ALA A 103 10.78 0.08 21.11
C ALA A 103 9.36 -0.49 21.06
N GLU A 104 8.85 -1.04 22.16
CA GLU A 104 7.48 -1.57 22.24
C GLU A 104 6.43 -0.45 22.06
N GLY A 105 6.64 0.72 22.65
CA GLY A 105 5.74 1.87 22.53
C GLY A 105 5.70 2.45 21.11
N THR A 106 6.86 2.63 20.49
CA THR A 106 6.95 3.13 19.12
C THR A 106 6.34 2.15 18.11
N LEU A 107 6.59 0.84 18.27
CA LEU A 107 5.94 -0.18 17.43
C LEU A 107 4.42 -0.15 17.56
N ARG A 108 3.91 0.01 18.79
CA ARG A 108 2.46 0.12 19.02
C ARG A 108 1.88 1.37 18.38
N ASN A 109 2.58 2.50 18.42
CA ASN A 109 2.12 3.73 17.78
C ASN A 109 2.10 3.59 16.25
N MET A 110 3.14 3.00 15.65
CA MET A 110 3.17 2.72 14.20
C MET A 110 2.00 1.82 13.77
N GLU A 111 1.65 0.83 14.58
CA GLU A 111 0.48 -0.02 14.35
C GLU A 111 -0.83 0.76 14.53
N ASN A 112 -0.97 1.57 15.59
CA ASN A 112 -2.18 2.34 15.87
C ASN A 112 -2.44 3.46 14.84
N GLU A 113 -1.41 4.06 14.25
CA GLU A 113 -1.58 5.04 13.17
C GLU A 113 -2.13 4.40 11.89
N TRP A 114 -1.94 3.10 11.74
CA TRP A 114 -2.39 2.36 10.57
C TRP A 114 -3.86 1.92 10.66
N TRP A 115 -4.32 1.54 11.84
CA TRP A 115 -5.70 1.08 12.12
C TRP A 115 -6.66 2.22 12.43
#